data_AF-A0A3A4ZFD0-F1
#
_entry.id   AF-A0A3A4ZFD0-F1
#
_cell.length_a   1.000
_cell.length_b   1.000
_cell.length_c   1.000
_cell.angle_alpha   90.00
_cell.angle_beta   90.00
_cell.angle_gamma   90.00
#
_symmetry.space_group_name_H-M   'P 1'
#
loop_
_entity.id
_entity.type
_entity.pdbx_description
1 polymer ?
#
loop_
_entity_poly.entity_id
_entity_poly.type
_entity_poly.pdbx_seq_one_letter_code
_entity_poly.pdbx_strand_id
1 'polypeptide(L)'
;MSNLLLKLQGIRSLNRTIFPPYLYIHDDILVYRRRKWIWVKEISISYNQISQVTLNRGIFFSSLDIITTGTDDIILKYVSTAHAIKAKKILDQKIYHSHAKHQQIETGSRIALSDYERTLNRLRELLAKGQISEKDYERKKAQLIKHL
;
A
#
# COMPACT_ATOMS: atom_id res chain seq x y z
N MET A 1 -2.50 15.47 12.76
CA MET A 1 -3.73 15.73 11.98
C MET A 1 -3.38 15.55 10.51
N SER A 2 -4.23 14.85 9.76
CA SER A 2 -4.02 14.55 8.35
C SER A 2 -4.49 15.72 7.49
N ASN A 3 -3.60 16.32 6.69
CA ASN A 3 -3.97 17.47 5.84
C ASN A 3 -4.67 16.99 4.58
N LEU A 4 -5.77 17.66 4.22
CA LEU A 4 -6.49 17.42 2.98
C LEU A 4 -5.73 18.09 1.82
N LEU A 5 -5.29 17.30 0.85
CA LEU A 5 -4.56 17.78 -0.32
C LEU A 5 -5.50 18.12 -1.48
N LEU A 6 -6.48 17.25 -1.72
CA LEU A 6 -7.39 17.40 -2.85
C LEU A 6 -8.73 16.74 -2.55
N LYS A 7 -9.81 17.44 -2.91
CA LYS A 7 -11.16 16.88 -2.93
C LYS A 7 -11.62 16.76 -4.37
N LEU A 8 -12.03 15.56 -4.76
CA LEU A 8 -12.60 15.26 -6.06
C LEU A 8 -14.07 14.93 -5.91
N GLN A 9 -14.85 15.38 -6.88
CA GLN A 9 -16.28 15.16 -6.93
C GLN A 9 -16.69 14.83 -8.37
N GLY A 10 -17.44 13.75 -8.53
CA GLY A 10 -18.10 13.46 -9.80
C GLY A 10 -19.27 14.42 -10.07
N ILE A 11 -19.50 14.76 -11.33
CA ILE A 11 -20.61 15.63 -11.71
C ILE A 11 -21.94 14.92 -11.48
N ARG A 12 -22.88 15.60 -10.80
CA ARG A 12 -24.17 15.06 -10.39
C ARG A 12 -25.03 14.62 -11.56
N SER A 13 -25.18 15.49 -12.57
CA SER A 13 -26.01 15.25 -13.75
C SER A 13 -25.55 14.03 -14.54
N LEU A 14 -24.24 13.91 -14.79
CA LEU A 14 -23.66 12.80 -15.54
C LEU A 14 -23.69 11.47 -14.77
N ASN A 15 -23.54 11.52 -13.44
CA ASN A 15 -23.67 10.33 -12.59
C ASN A 15 -25.13 9.90 -12.36
N ARG A 16 -26.13 10.66 -12.86
CA ARG A 16 -27.57 10.43 -12.61
C ARG A 16 -27.90 10.22 -11.13
N THR A 17 -27.23 10.97 -10.25
CA THR A 17 -27.40 10.86 -8.79
C THR A 17 -27.45 12.24 -8.15
N ILE A 18 -28.29 12.36 -7.12
CA ILE A 18 -28.37 13.55 -6.27
C ILE A 18 -27.15 13.64 -5.35
N PHE A 19 -26.61 12.48 -4.96
CA PHE A 19 -25.47 12.37 -4.07
C PHE A 19 -24.25 11.83 -4.84
N PRO A 20 -23.41 12.72 -5.40
CA PRO A 20 -22.25 12.28 -6.15
C PRO A 20 -21.22 11.67 -5.20
N PRO A 21 -20.44 10.69 -5.66
CA PRO A 21 -19.31 10.19 -4.90
C PRO A 21 -18.24 11.28 -4.74
N TYR A 22 -17.60 11.27 -3.57
CA TYR A 22 -16.49 12.13 -3.21
C TYR A 22 -15.26 11.29 -2.93
N LEU A 23 -14.11 11.80 -3.38
CA LEU A 23 -12.81 11.23 -3.05
C LEU A 23 -11.96 12.33 -2.41
N TYR A 24 -11.49 12.07 -1.20
CA TYR A 24 -10.66 12.96 -0.42
C TYR A 24 -9.26 12.37 -0.36
N ILE A 25 -8.31 13.07 -0.95
CA ILE A 25 -6.90 12.70 -0.93
C ILE A 25 -6.26 13.45 0.22
N HIS A 26 -5.87 12.73 1.26
CA HIS A 26 -5.12 13.29 2.37
C HIS A 26 -3.63 12.94 2.26
N ASP A 27 -2.83 13.48 3.16
CA ASP A 27 -1.38 13.22 3.15
C ASP A 27 -1.00 11.76 3.41
N ASP A 28 -1.78 11.06 4.22
CA ASP A 28 -1.53 9.71 4.74
C ASP A 28 -2.57 8.67 4.28
N ILE A 29 -3.82 9.10 4.05
CA ILE A 29 -4.94 8.22 3.67
C ILE A 29 -5.73 8.76 2.49
N LEU A 30 -6.44 7.85 1.83
CA LEU A 30 -7.44 8.14 0.81
C LEU A 30 -8.82 7.80 1.37
N VAL A 31 -9.75 8.76 1.35
CA VAL A 31 -11.12 8.53 1.84
C VAL A 31 -12.10 8.64 0.68
N TYR A 32 -12.80 7.56 0.39
CA TYR A 32 -13.89 7.52 -0.57
C TYR A 32 -15.23 7.51 0.14
N ARG A 33 -16.07 8.49 -0.19
CA ARG A 33 -17.40 8.65 0.40
C ARG A 33 -18.46 8.59 -0.68
N ARG A 34 -19.35 7.62 -0.58
CA ARG A 34 -20.51 7.47 -1.46
C ARG A 34 -21.78 7.37 -0.62
N ARG A 35 -22.73 8.25 -0.89
CA ARG A 35 -24.03 8.24 -0.24
C ARG A 35 -25.08 7.64 -1.17
N LYS A 36 -25.87 6.71 -0.63
CA LYS A 36 -27.16 6.27 -1.16
C LYS A 36 -28.28 7.00 -0.40
N TRP A 37 -29.53 6.78 -0.79
CA TRP A 37 -30.68 7.50 -0.24
C TRP A 37 -30.73 7.51 1.30
N ILE A 38 -30.42 6.39 1.94
CA ILE A 38 -30.49 6.22 3.41
C ILE A 38 -29.10 5.92 4.04
N TRP A 39 -28.13 5.46 3.24
CA TRP A 39 -26.86 4.90 3.75
C TRP A 39 -25.67 5.70 3.25
N VAL A 40 -24.69 5.94 4.11
CA VAL A 40 -23.40 6.54 3.74
C VAL A 40 -22.35 5.44 3.83
N LYS A 41 -21.74 5.09 2.69
CA LYS A 41 -20.56 4.22 2.65
C LYS A 41 -19.33 5.11 2.61
N GLU A 42 -18.50 4.99 3.63
CA GLU A 42 -17.19 5.63 3.69
C GLU A 42 -16.13 4.54 3.75
N ILE A 43 -15.12 4.66 2.91
CA ILE A 43 -14.02 3.70 2.78
C ILE A 43 -12.74 4.51 2.96
N SER A 44 -11.96 4.18 3.98
CA SER A 44 -10.64 4.73 4.19
C SER A 44 -9.60 3.71 3.72
N ILE A 45 -8.72 4.12 2.82
CA ILE A 45 -7.72 3.26 2.18
C ILE A 45 -6.36 3.87 2.40
N SER A 46 -5.43 3.06 2.91
CA SER A 46 -4.04 3.47 3.04
C SER A 46 -3.31 3.35 1.69
N TYR A 47 -2.34 4.23 1.42
CA TYR A 47 -1.62 4.24 0.14
C TYR A 47 -0.84 2.95 -0.17
N ASN A 48 -0.47 2.18 0.85
CA ASN A 48 0.16 0.86 0.70
C ASN A 48 -0.80 -0.22 0.16
N GLN A 49 -2.11 -0.04 0.35
CA GLN A 49 -3.14 -0.96 -0.15
C GLN A 49 -3.58 -0.61 -1.57
N ILE A 50 -3.03 0.43 -2.18
CA ILE A 50 -3.35 0.80 -3.55
C ILE A 50 -2.31 0.18 -4.48
N SER A 51 -2.80 -0.72 -5.33
CA SER A 51 -1.99 -1.38 -6.35
C SER A 51 -1.71 -0.44 -7.53
N GLN A 52 -2.77 0.20 -8.03
CA GLN A 52 -2.70 1.00 -9.23
C GLN A 52 -3.81 2.04 -9.27
N VAL A 53 -3.51 3.19 -9.89
CA VAL A 53 -4.50 4.21 -10.23
C VAL A 53 -4.48 4.44 -11.75
N THR A 54 -5.63 4.19 -12.38
CA THR A 54 -5.83 4.36 -13.82
C THR A 54 -6.70 5.58 -14.08
N LEU A 55 -6.31 6.37 -15.07
CA LEU A 55 -7.05 7.54 -15.51
C LEU A 55 -7.63 7.29 -16.89
N ASN A 56 -8.95 7.11 -16.95
CA ASN A 56 -9.70 7.00 -18.20
C ASN A 56 -10.04 8.40 -18.68
N ARG A 57 -9.19 8.93 -19.58
CA ARG A 57 -9.32 10.30 -20.09
C ARG A 57 -10.47 10.42 -21.08
N GLY A 58 -11.35 11.39 -20.84
CA GLY A 58 -12.26 11.92 -21.85
C GLY A 58 -11.96 13.40 -22.12
N ILE A 59 -12.66 13.95 -23.11
CA ILE A 59 -12.42 15.33 -23.60
C ILE A 59 -12.62 16.36 -22.49
N PHE A 60 -13.79 16.34 -21.84
CA PHE A 60 -14.12 17.26 -20.74
C PHE A 60 -14.10 16.60 -19.36
N PHE A 61 -14.47 15.32 -19.33
CA PHE A 61 -14.63 14.55 -18.12
C PHE A 61 -13.86 13.25 -18.22
N SER A 62 -13.22 12.88 -17.13
CA SER A 62 -12.45 11.65 -16.99
C SER A 62 -13.00 10.82 -15.85
N SER A 63 -12.64 9.53 -15.84
CA SER A 63 -12.90 8.64 -14.71
C SER A 63 -11.57 8.20 -14.10
N LEU A 64 -11.55 8.05 -12.79
CA LEU A 64 -10.41 7.59 -12.02
C LEU A 64 -10.76 6.23 -11.40
N ASP A 65 -9.99 5.21 -11.76
CA ASP A 65 -10.15 3.86 -11.24
C ASP A 65 -8.97 3.57 -10.31
N ILE A 66 -9.27 3.21 -9.07
CA ILE A 66 -8.28 2.94 -8.03
C ILE A 66 -8.44 1.46 -7.66
N ILE A 67 -7.43 0.68 -8.02
CA ILE A 67 -7.38 -0.76 -7.78
C ILE A 67 -6.65 -1.00 -6.47
N THR A 68 -7.26 -1.78 -5.59
CA THR A 68 -6.78 -1.96 -4.22
C THR A 68 -6.48 -3.42 -3.92
N THR A 69 -5.53 -3.68 -3.03
CA THR A 69 -5.24 -5.00 -2.48
C THR A 69 -6.03 -5.20 -1.19
N GLY A 70 -7.07 -6.04 -1.24
CA GLY A 70 -7.82 -6.48 -0.05
C GLY A 70 -9.02 -5.60 0.34
N THR A 71 -9.37 -4.60 -0.46
CA THR A 71 -10.62 -3.82 -0.31
C THR A 71 -11.36 -3.70 -1.64
N ASP A 72 -12.56 -3.10 -1.62
CA ASP A 72 -13.32 -2.82 -2.84
C ASP A 72 -12.59 -1.80 -3.72
N ASP A 73 -12.49 -2.08 -5.02
CA ASP A 73 -12.01 -1.11 -6.01
C ASP A 73 -12.92 0.12 -6.07
N ILE A 74 -12.30 1.29 -6.22
CA ILE A 74 -13.01 2.56 -6.29
C ILE A 74 -13.02 3.07 -7.72
N ILE A 75 -14.21 3.35 -8.24
CA ILE A 75 -14.40 4.01 -9.54
C ILE A 75 -15.07 5.37 -9.30
N LEU A 76 -14.36 6.44 -9.63
CA LEU A 76 -14.86 7.81 -9.57
C LEU A 76 -15.11 8.33 -10.98
N LYS A 77 -16.39 8.41 -11.38
CA LYS A 77 -16.80 8.80 -12.73
C LYS A 77 -17.10 10.28 -12.86
N TYR A 78 -16.88 10.79 -14.08
CA TYR A 78 -17.27 12.14 -14.52
C TYR A 78 -16.67 13.26 -13.68
N VAL A 79 -15.37 13.19 -13.44
CA VAL A 79 -14.58 14.27 -12.82
C VAL A 79 -14.02 15.15 -13.93
N SER A 80 -13.87 16.46 -13.71
CA SER A 80 -13.21 17.30 -14.72
C SER A 80 -11.80 16.79 -15.01
N THR A 81 -11.43 16.73 -16.29
CA THR A 81 -10.17 16.13 -16.73
C THR A 81 -8.96 16.78 -16.06
N ALA A 82 -8.97 18.11 -15.87
CA ALA A 82 -7.91 18.82 -15.16
C ALA A 82 -7.73 18.34 -13.70
N HIS A 83 -8.83 18.19 -12.95
CA HIS A 83 -8.76 17.70 -11.58
C HIS A 83 -8.36 16.22 -11.52
N ALA A 84 -8.84 15.40 -12.45
CA ALA A 84 -8.51 13.98 -12.51
C ALA A 84 -7.01 13.75 -12.81
N ILE A 85 -6.41 14.56 -13.71
CA ILE A 85 -4.97 14.53 -13.98
C ILE A 85 -4.18 14.93 -12.72
N LYS A 86 -4.56 16.02 -12.07
CA LYS A 86 -3.91 16.48 -10.83
C LYS A 86 -4.00 15.42 -9.73
N ALA A 87 -5.17 14.81 -9.56
CA ALA A 87 -5.39 13.72 -8.62
C ALA A 87 -4.47 12.53 -8.89
N LYS A 88 -4.42 12.06 -10.13
CA LYS A 88 -3.59 10.91 -10.51
C LYS A 88 -2.13 11.17 -10.17
N LYS A 89 -1.60 12.36 -10.50
CA LYS A 89 -0.22 12.73 -10.19
C LYS A 89 0.09 12.68 -8.70
N ILE A 90 -0.81 13.21 -7.85
CA ILE A 90 -0.64 13.18 -6.39
C ILE A 90 -0.69 11.74 -5.87
N LEU A 91 -1.65 10.95 -6.34
CA LEU A 91 -1.80 9.55 -5.92
C LEU A 91 -0.59 8.72 -6.33
N ASP A 92 -0.14 8.81 -7.57
CA ASP A 92 1.04 8.09 -8.07
C ASP A 92 2.28 8.42 -7.22
N GLN A 93 2.47 9.70 -6.87
CA GLN A 93 3.54 10.11 -5.97
C GLN A 93 3.39 9.45 -4.59
N LYS A 94 2.22 9.53 -3.95
CA LYS A 94 2.02 8.96 -2.60
C LYS A 94 2.18 7.44 -2.59
N ILE A 95 1.65 6.76 -3.59
CA ILE A 95 1.76 5.31 -3.78
C ILE A 95 3.22 4.91 -3.95
N TYR A 96 3.97 5.61 -4.82
CA TYR A 96 5.40 5.37 -5.00
C TYR A 96 6.18 5.51 -3.69
N HIS A 97 5.97 6.58 -2.92
CA HIS A 97 6.66 6.78 -1.65
C HIS A 97 6.28 5.72 -0.61
N SER A 98 5.02 5.30 -0.59
CA SER A 98 4.54 4.25 0.31
C SER A 98 5.20 2.91 0.02
N HIS A 99 5.28 2.51 -1.26
CA HIS A 99 5.89 1.25 -1.67
C HIS A 99 7.42 1.26 -1.58
N ALA A 100 8.06 2.38 -1.93
CA ALA A 100 9.52 2.54 -1.83
C ALA A 100 10.02 2.42 -0.37
N LYS A 101 9.26 2.95 0.60
CA LYS A 101 9.56 2.78 2.03
C LYS A 101 9.52 1.32 2.47
N HIS A 102 8.56 0.54 1.97
CA HIS A 102 8.48 -0.89 2.29
C HIS A 102 9.65 -1.68 1.67
N GLN A 103 10.03 -1.37 0.43
CA GLN A 103 11.18 -2.03 -0.21
C GLN A 103 12.51 -1.76 0.51
N GLN A 104 12.73 -0.55 1.03
CA GLN A 104 13.96 -0.25 1.78
C GLN A 104 14.06 -1.03 3.11
N ILE A 105 12.93 -1.28 3.78
CA ILE A 105 12.90 -2.04 5.04
C ILE A 105 13.05 -3.55 4.80
N GLU A 106 12.41 -4.08 3.74
CA GLU A 106 12.45 -5.50 3.42
C GLU A 106 13.82 -5.97 2.91
N THR A 107 14.55 -5.13 2.17
CA THR A 107 15.81 -5.55 1.54
C THR A 107 16.96 -5.64 2.55
N GLY A 108 17.04 -4.74 3.53
CA GLY A 108 18.07 -4.80 4.57
C GLY A 108 17.88 -5.95 5.56
N SER A 109 16.63 -6.26 5.90
CA SER A 109 16.29 -7.24 6.95
C SER A 109 16.27 -8.68 6.44
N ARG A 110 15.76 -8.93 5.20
CA ARG A 110 15.68 -10.29 4.64
C ARG A 110 17.05 -10.89 4.31
N ILE A 111 18.01 -10.09 3.86
CA ILE A 111 19.35 -10.60 3.53
C ILE A 111 20.01 -11.14 4.80
N ALA A 112 19.99 -10.36 5.89
CA ALA A 112 20.51 -10.76 7.20
C ALA A 112 19.80 -12.00 7.80
N LEU A 113 18.47 -12.08 7.68
CA LEU A 113 17.69 -13.24 8.14
C LEU A 113 17.98 -14.52 7.31
N SER A 114 18.14 -14.40 5.99
CA SER A 114 18.44 -15.56 5.14
C SER A 114 19.83 -16.15 5.40
N ASP A 115 20.81 -15.30 5.67
CA ASP A 115 22.18 -15.72 6.01
C ASP A 115 22.23 -16.36 7.40
N TYR A 116 21.44 -15.82 8.35
CA TYR A 116 21.25 -16.42 9.67
C TYR A 116 20.65 -17.83 9.59
N GLU A 117 19.55 -18.00 8.84
CA GLU A 117 18.88 -19.31 8.70
C GLU A 117 19.78 -20.35 8.04
N ARG A 118 20.53 -19.97 6.99
CA ARG A 118 21.50 -20.84 6.34
C ARG A 118 22.60 -21.28 7.31
N THR A 119 23.11 -20.36 8.12
CA THR A 119 24.18 -20.66 9.09
C THR A 119 23.68 -21.55 10.23
N LEU A 120 22.46 -21.33 10.71
CA LEU A 120 21.82 -22.16 11.74
C LEU A 120 21.58 -23.59 11.25
N ASN A 121 21.12 -23.76 10.00
CA ASN A 121 20.91 -25.08 9.41
C ASN A 121 22.23 -25.85 9.27
N ARG A 122 23.31 -25.17 8.86
CA ARG A 122 24.64 -25.79 8.82
C ARG A 122 25.12 -26.24 10.20
N LEU A 123 24.90 -25.44 11.25
CA LEU A 123 25.24 -25.83 12.62
C LEU A 123 24.44 -27.06 13.09
N ARG A 124 23.16 -27.16 12.72
CA ARG A 124 22.34 -28.35 13.01
C ARG A 124 22.87 -29.59 12.31
N GLU A 125 23.29 -29.48 11.05
CA GLU A 125 23.90 -30.59 10.32
C GLU A 125 25.21 -31.06 10.97
N LEU A 126 26.06 -30.12 11.42
CA LEU A 126 27.31 -30.44 12.10
C LEU A 126 27.05 -31.17 13.42
N LEU A 127 26.02 -30.77 14.17
CA LEU A 127 25.61 -31.43 15.40
C LEU A 127 25.07 -32.85 15.12
N ALA A 128 24.20 -32.98 14.12
CA ALA A 128 23.63 -34.27 13.71
C ALA A 128 24.71 -35.26 13.20
N LYS A 129 25.78 -34.75 12.60
CA LYS A 129 26.95 -35.55 12.16
C LYS A 129 27.98 -35.80 13.27
N GLY A 130 27.76 -35.31 14.49
CA GLY A 130 28.69 -35.45 15.61
C GLY A 130 30.00 -34.66 15.43
N GLN A 131 30.06 -33.71 14.50
CA GLN A 131 31.25 -32.90 14.22
C GLN A 131 31.43 -31.72 15.19
N ILE A 132 30.38 -31.38 15.94
CA ILE A 132 30.43 -30.41 17.04
C ILE A 132 29.67 -30.97 18.24
N SER A 133 30.08 -30.56 19.45
CA SER A 133 29.34 -30.89 20.67
C SER A 133 28.09 -30.01 20.83
N GLU A 134 27.12 -30.46 21.62
CA GLU A 134 25.92 -29.67 21.97
C GLU A 134 26.29 -28.33 22.64
N LYS A 135 27.36 -28.34 23.45
CA LYS A 135 27.91 -27.13 24.10
C LYS A 135 28.48 -26.14 23.08
N ASP A 136 29.13 -26.62 22.02
CA ASP A 136 29.65 -25.78 20.93
C ASP A 136 28.53 -25.23 20.04
N TYR A 137 27.48 -26.03 19.80
CA TYR A 137 26.29 -25.60 19.07
C TYR A 137 25.62 -24.41 19.77
N GLU A 138 25.34 -24.52 21.07
CA GLU A 138 24.68 -23.45 21.82
C GLU A 138 25.55 -22.19 21.93
N ARG A 139 26.88 -22.34 22.08
CA ARG A 139 27.81 -21.20 22.08
C ARG A 139 27.80 -20.45 20.74
N LYS A 140 27.85 -21.17 19.61
CA LYS A 140 27.85 -20.58 18.27
C LYS A 140 26.49 -19.97 17.89
N LYS A 141 25.40 -20.61 18.30
CA LYS A 141 24.04 -20.07 18.17
C LYS A 141 23.86 -18.77 18.95
N ALA A 142 24.35 -18.71 20.19
CA ALA A 142 24.32 -17.49 21.00
C ALA A 142 25.16 -16.35 20.39
N GLN A 143 26.25 -16.67 19.70
CA GLN A 143 27.04 -15.68 18.95
C GLN A 143 26.30 -15.16 17.71
N LEU A 144 25.60 -16.04 16.98
CA LEU A 144 24.79 -15.64 15.82
C LEU A 144 23.68 -14.65 16.18
N ILE A 145 23.02 -14.85 17.34
CA ILE A 145 21.95 -13.96 17.82
C ILE A 145 22.48 -12.58 18.22
N LYS A 146 23.75 -12.45 18.64
CA LYS A 146 24.36 -11.16 18.99
C LYS A 146 24.68 -10.26 17.80
N HIS A 147 24.69 -10.83 16.59
CA HIS A 147 24.99 -10.12 15.34
C HIS A 147 23.73 -9.85 14.49
N LEU A 148 22.55 -10.23 14.98
CA LEU A 148 21.23 -9.80 14.49
C LEU A 148 20.85 -8.46 15.12
#